data_AF-A0A534AAG0-F1
#
_entry.id   AF-A0A534AAG0-F1
#
_cell.length_a   1.000
_cell.length_b   1.000
_cell.length_c   1.000
_cell.angle_alpha   90.00
_cell.angle_beta   90.00
_cell.angle_gamma   90.00
#
_symmetry.space_group_name_H-M   'P 1'
#
loop_
_entity.id
_entity.type
_entity.pdbx_description
1 polymer ?
#
loop_
_entity_poly.entity_id
_entity_poly.type
_entity_poly.pdbx_seq_one_letter_code
_entity_poly.pdbx_strand_id
1 'polypeptide(L)'
;MLVMALVCAAIMFFAASVKRVPEGQAYTYRRMDGHIRTLGAGMHFVLPLIERVAHKIRLLGNVVDVDVAGQDTTLHGQVYYQVLDAARADTIIDEVGML
;
A
#
# COMPACT_ATOMS: atom_id res chain seq x y z
N MET A 1 0.25 -2.25 40.58
CA MET A 1 -0.65 -2.00 39.43
C MET A 1 0.04 -1.26 38.28
N LEU A 2 0.73 -0.15 38.53
CA LEU A 2 1.37 0.66 37.47
C LEU A 2 2.44 -0.10 36.66
N VAL A 3 3.30 -0.87 37.33
CA VAL A 3 4.30 -1.73 36.66
C VAL A 3 3.65 -2.78 35.75
N MET A 4 2.57 -3.42 36.23
CA MET A 4 1.83 -4.41 35.44
C MET A 4 1.22 -3.78 34.19
N ALA A 5 0.62 -2.59 34.33
CA ALA A 5 0.05 -1.84 33.21
C ALA A 5 1.12 -1.46 32.18
N LEU A 6 2.31 -1.04 32.62
CA LEU A 6 3.43 -0.70 31.73
C LEU A 6 3.92 -1.92 30.94
N VAL A 7 4.03 -3.08 31.60
CA VAL A 7 4.43 -4.34 30.95
C VAL A 7 3.40 -4.77 29.90
N CYS A 8 2.11 -4.74 30.22
CA CYS A 8 1.05 -5.05 29.26
C CYS A 8 1.07 -4.10 28.05
N ALA A 9 1.26 -2.80 28.27
CA ALA A 9 1.35 -1.82 27.20
C ALA A 9 2.55 -2.08 26.28
N ALA A 10 3.72 -2.40 26.84
CA ALA A 10 4.92 -2.72 26.05
C ALA A 10 4.72 -3.96 25.17
N ILE A 11 4.10 -5.02 25.69
CA ILE A 11 3.79 -6.25 24.93
C ILE A 11 2.83 -5.94 23.79
N MET A 12 1.77 -5.17 24.07
CA MET A 12 0.78 -4.79 23.06
C MET A 12 1.42 -3.94 21.95
N PHE A 13 2.33 -3.05 22.31
CA PHE A 13 3.09 -2.25 21.37
C PHE A 13 3.98 -3.09 20.46
N PHE A 14 4.70 -4.06 21.04
CA PHE A 14 5.55 -4.96 20.28
C PHE A 14 4.75 -5.84 19.32
N ALA A 15 3.61 -6.37 19.79
CA ALA A 15 2.69 -7.15 18.97
C ALA A 15 2.11 -6.32 17.80
N ALA A 16 1.75 -5.06 18.04
CA ALA A 16 1.25 -4.16 17.02
C ALA A 16 2.32 -3.70 16.01
N SER A 17 3.60 -3.81 16.37
CA SER A 17 4.72 -3.40 15.50
C SER A 17 5.04 -4.42 14.42
N VAL A 18 4.65 -5.69 14.61
CA VAL A 18 4.82 -6.72 13.60
C VAL A 18 3.62 -6.69 12.66
N LYS A 19 3.82 -6.24 11.42
CA LYS A 19 2.81 -6.22 10.37
C LYS A 19 3.15 -7.23 9.29
N ARG A 20 2.16 -8.05 8.94
CA ARG A 20 2.23 -8.95 7.79
C ARG A 20 1.60 -8.27 6.59
N VAL A 21 2.37 -8.14 5.50
CA VAL A 21 1.91 -7.70 4.20
C VAL A 21 1.63 -8.94 3.34
N PRO A 22 0.41 -9.13 2.82
CA PRO A 22 0.08 -10.29 2.01
C PRO A 22 0.82 -10.27 0.67
N GLU A 23 1.06 -11.46 0.12
CA GLU A 23 1.69 -11.62 -1.20
C GLU A 23 0.83 -10.99 -2.31
N GLY A 24 1.50 -10.32 -3.26
CA GLY A 24 0.84 -9.58 -4.33
C GLY A 24 0.29 -8.20 -3.95
N GLN A 25 0.57 -7.71 -2.75
CA GLN A 25 0.30 -6.33 -2.34
C GLN A 25 1.57 -5.66 -1.82
N ALA A 26 1.66 -4.35 -2.02
CA ALA A 26 2.68 -3.49 -1.43
C ALA A 26 2.01 -2.37 -0.65
N TYR A 27 2.45 -2.15 0.59
CA TYR A 27 1.91 -1.11 1.47
C TYR A 27 2.93 0.01 1.60
N THR A 28 2.51 1.22 1.26
CA THR A 28 3.30 2.42 1.48
C THR A 28 2.98 2.96 2.86
N TYR A 29 4.01 3.14 3.68
CA TYR A 29 3.91 3.80 4.97
C TYR A 29 4.56 5.16 4.90
N ARG A 30 3.85 6.18 5.41
CA ARG A 30 4.35 7.54 5.57
C ARG A 30 4.54 7.83 7.04
N ARG A 31 5.72 8.34 7.39
CA ARG A 31 6.05 8.84 8.72
C ARG A 31 5.66 10.31 8.88
N MET A 32 5.48 10.73 10.13
CA MET A 32 5.24 12.15 10.45
C MET A 32 6.41 13.07 10.06
N ASP A 33 7.64 12.53 9.94
CA ASP A 33 8.83 13.27 9.47
C ASP A 33 8.87 13.46 7.93
N GLY A 34 7.84 12.96 7.22
CA GLY A 34 7.76 13.02 5.76
C GLY A 34 8.46 11.86 5.04
N HIS A 35 9.12 10.95 5.75
CA HIS A 35 9.78 9.79 5.13
C HIS A 35 8.73 8.77 4.67
N ILE A 36 8.86 8.36 3.41
CA ILE A 36 7.98 7.40 2.76
C ILE A 36 8.77 6.11 2.54
N ARG A 37 8.22 4.99 2.97
CA ARG A 37 8.79 3.66 2.73
C ARG A 37 7.73 2.72 2.19
N THR A 38 8.04 2.03 1.10
CA THR A 38 7.17 1.01 0.51
C THR A 38 7.60 -0.36 0.99
N LEU A 39 6.67 -1.11 1.57
CA LEU A 39 6.89 -2.46 2.07
C LEU A 39 6.20 -3.46 1.14
N GLY A 40 6.99 -4.31 0.50
CA GLY A 40 6.48 -5.41 -0.31
C GLY A 40 5.90 -6.55 0.54
N ALA A 41 5.52 -7.64 -0.11
CA ALA A 41 5.04 -8.85 0.55
C ALA A 41 6.03 -9.37 1.61
N GLY A 42 5.51 -9.84 2.74
CA GLY A 42 6.33 -10.42 3.82
C GLY A 42 5.98 -9.91 5.22
N MET A 43 6.83 -10.27 6.19
CA MET A 43 6.74 -9.77 7.55
C MET A 43 7.63 -8.55 7.70
N HIS A 44 7.04 -7.42 8.09
CA HIS A 44 7.74 -6.16 8.27
C HIS A 44 7.51 -5.60 9.66
N PHE A 45 8.56 -4.96 10.18
CA PHE A 45 8.46 -4.18 11.40
C PHE A 45 8.05 -2.75 11.05
N VAL A 46 6.94 -2.30 11.63
CA VAL A 46 6.42 -0.93 11.49
C VAL A 46 6.15 -0.35 12.86
N LEU A 47 6.25 0.96 12.99
CA LEU A 47 6.00 1.67 14.24
C LEU A 47 4.57 2.23 14.22
N PRO A 48 3.59 1.56 14.86
CA PRO A 48 2.16 1.88 14.68
C PRO A 48 1.75 3.29 15.12
N LEU A 49 2.56 3.97 15.95
CA LEU A 49 2.30 5.35 16.37
C LEU A 49 2.88 6.41 15.42
N ILE A 50 3.95 6.08 14.70
CA ILE A 50 4.74 7.04 13.91
C ILE A 50 4.47 6.87 12.41
N GLU A 51 4.23 5.62 11.99
CA GLU A 51 4.01 5.23 10.61
C GLU A 51 2.52 5.02 10.36
N ARG A 52 1.95 5.79 9.43
CA ARG A 52 0.58 5.58 8.93
C ARG A 52 0.64 4.90 7.57
N VAL A 53 -0.31 4.00 7.31
CA VAL A 53 -0.50 3.42 5.97
C VAL A 53 -1.00 4.56 5.07
N ALA A 54 -0.21 4.96 4.09
CA ALA A 54 -0.61 5.92 3.08
C ALA A 54 -1.42 5.19 2.01
N HIS A 55 -0.79 4.25 1.31
CA HIS A 55 -1.36 3.56 0.16
C HIS A 55 -1.22 2.04 0.24
N LYS A 56 -2.14 1.36 -0.42
CA LYS A 56 -2.12 -0.08 -0.62
C LYS A 56 -2.19 -0.35 -2.11
N ILE A 57 -1.08 -0.81 -2.69
CA ILE A 57 -0.96 -1.06 -4.12
C ILE A 57 -1.09 -2.57 -4.34
N ARG A 58 -2.01 -2.98 -5.23
CA ARG A 58 -2.04 -4.36 -5.72
C ARG A 58 -0.98 -4.50 -6.80
N LEU A 59 -0.03 -5.41 -6.59
CA LEU A 59 1.04 -5.69 -7.54
C LEU A 59 0.50 -6.51 -8.72
N LEU A 60 -0.50 -7.36 -8.50
CA LEU A 60 -1.10 -8.23 -9.52
C LEU A 60 -2.58 -7.91 -9.76
N GLY A 61 -3.04 -8.25 -10.97
CA GLY A 61 -4.46 -8.29 -11.31
C GLY A 61 -5.10 -6.92 -11.54
N ASN A 62 -4.32 -5.90 -11.92
CA ASN A 62 -4.88 -4.62 -12.30
C ASN A 62 -5.38 -4.70 -13.74
N VAL A 63 -6.66 -4.40 -13.91
CA VAL A 63 -7.35 -4.35 -15.20
C VAL A 63 -7.89 -2.94 -15.34
N VAL A 64 -7.59 -2.29 -16.46
CA VAL A 64 -8.22 -1.03 -16.83
C VAL A 64 -9.03 -1.29 -18.09
N ASP A 65 -10.33 -1.02 -17.99
CA ASP A 65 -11.22 -0.97 -19.13
C ASP A 65 -10.95 0.33 -19.89
N VAL A 66 -10.71 0.20 -21.20
CA VAL A 66 -10.46 1.33 -22.09
C VAL A 66 -11.56 1.32 -23.14
N ASP A 67 -12.40 2.34 -23.08
CA ASP A 67 -13.43 2.59 -24.08
C ASP A 67 -12.93 3.68 -25.03
N VAL A 68 -12.67 3.31 -26.28
CA VAL A 68 -12.26 4.26 -27.32
C VAL A 68 -13.46 4.57 -28.20
N ALA A 69 -13.94 5.81 -28.15
CA ALA A 69 -14.96 6.30 -29.05
C ALA A 69 -14.37 6.43 -30.47
N GLY A 70 -14.70 5.47 -31.34
CA GLY A 70 -14.43 5.56 -32.77
C GLY A 70 -15.47 6.40 -33.50
N GLN A 71 -15.21 6.72 -34.76
CA GLN A 71 -16.08 7.56 -35.58
C GLN A 71 -17.48 6.96 -35.83
N ASP A 72 -17.59 5.63 -35.87
CA ASP A 72 -18.85 4.91 -36.13
C ASP A 72 -19.22 3.87 -35.06
N THR A 73 -18.30 3.48 -34.17
CA THR A 73 -18.60 2.55 -33.06
C THR A 73 -17.64 2.74 -31.88
N THR A 74 -18.09 2.39 -30.67
CA THR A 74 -17.25 2.33 -29.47
C THR A 74 -16.49 1.00 -29.44
N LEU A 75 -15.16 1.08 -29.41
CA LEU A 75 -14.29 -0.09 -29.23
C LEU A 75 -14.02 -0.28 -27.74
N HIS A 76 -14.40 -1.45 -27.23
CA HIS A 76 -14.13 -1.87 -25.86
C HIS A 76 -12.87 -2.73 -25.82
N GLY A 77 -11.91 -2.37 -24.98
CA GLY A 77 -10.68 -3.13 -24.76
C GLY A 77 -10.34 -3.22 -23.27
N GLN A 78 -9.69 -4.32 -22.88
CA GLN A 78 -9.14 -4.49 -21.53
C GLN A 78 -7.62 -4.49 -21.58
N VAL A 79 -6.99 -3.65 -20.76
CA VAL A 79 -5.53 -3.59 -20.60
C VAL A 79 -5.15 -4.19 -19.26
N TYR A 80 -4.38 -5.27 -19.30
CA TYR A 80 -3.79 -5.90 -18.12
C TYR A 80 -2.40 -5.32 -17.87
N TYR A 81 -2.16 -4.82 -16.67
CA TYR A 81 -0.83 -4.36 -16.26
C TYR A 81 -0.47 -4.88 -14.87
N GLN A 82 0.84 -5.02 -14.65
CA GLN A 82 1.40 -5.47 -13.39
C GLN A 82 2.42 -4.43 -12.90
N VAL A 83 2.34 -4.08 -11.63
CA VAL A 83 3.32 -3.17 -11.02
C VAL A 83 4.57 -3.99 -10.69
N LEU A 84 5.64 -3.81 -11.45
CA LEU A 84 6.91 -4.50 -11.24
C LEU A 84 7.73 -3.90 -10.09
N ASP A 85 7.61 -2.59 -9.88
CA ASP A 85 8.31 -1.85 -8.83
C ASP A 85 7.35 -0.91 -8.11
N ALA A 86 6.90 -1.32 -6.92
CA ALA A 86 6.00 -0.51 -6.11
C ALA A 86 6.66 0.74 -5.53
N ALA A 87 7.99 0.76 -5.35
CA ALA A 87 8.67 1.93 -4.80
C ALA A 87 8.67 3.08 -5.80
N ARG A 88 8.81 2.79 -7.10
CA ARG A 88 8.68 3.79 -8.17
C ARG A 88 7.22 4.14 -8.46
N ALA A 89 6.31 3.17 -8.36
CA ALA A 89 4.90 3.40 -8.68
C ALA A 89 4.19 4.28 -7.63
N ASP A 90 4.66 4.30 -6.38
CA ASP A 90 4.05 5.10 -5.31
C ASP A 90 3.96 6.60 -5.65
N THR A 91 4.97 7.16 -6.33
CA THR A 91 4.98 8.56 -6.76
C THR A 91 3.96 8.86 -7.85
N ILE A 92 3.62 7.87 -8.70
CA ILE A 92 2.76 8.05 -9.88
C ILE A 92 1.29 7.70 -9.57
N ILE A 93 1.05 6.80 -8.61
CA ILE A 93 -0.31 6.36 -8.24
C ILE A 93 -1.13 7.49 -7.59
N ASP A 94 -0.50 8.50 -7.00
CA ASP A 94 -1.19 9.71 -6.54
C ASP A 94 -1.94 10.43 -7.68
N GLU A 95 -1.48 10.31 -8.95
CA GLU A 95 -2.09 10.97 -10.10
C GLU A 95 -3.26 10.18 -10.71
N VAL A 96 -3.19 8.85 -10.71
CA VAL A 96 -4.16 8.00 -11.44
C VAL A 96 -5.41 7.70 -10.61
N GLY A 97 -5.34 7.78 -9.27
CA GLY A 97 -6.51 7.60 -8.40
C GLY A 97 -7.49 8.78 -8.38
N MET A 98 -7.22 9.87 -9.11
CA MET A 98 -8.03 11.08 -9.19
C MET A 98 -8.79 11.26 -10.52
N LEU A 99 -8.71 10.30 -11.44
CA LEU A 99 -9.49 10.25 -12.69
C LEU A 99 -10.56 9.16 -12.61
#